data_AF-A0A925PU39-F1
#
_entry.id   AF-A0A925PU39-F1
#
_cell.length_a   1.000
_cell.length_b   1.000
_cell.length_c   1.000
_cell.angle_alpha   90.00
_cell.angle_beta   90.00
_cell.angle_gamma   90.00
#
_symmetry.space_group_name_H-M   'P 1'
#
loop_
_entity.id
_entity.type
_entity.pdbx_description
1 polymer ?
#
loop_
_entity_poly.entity_id
_entity_poly.type
_entity_poly.pdbx_seq_one_letter_code
_entity_poly.pdbx_strand_id
1 'polypeptide(L)' 'MTQKFADLGAVTAPPDKQNPQALQAHLKAEIDKWAPIIKKAGVYAD' A
#
# COMPACT_ATOMS: atom_id res chain seq x y z
N MET A 1 -17.47 0.23 12.97
CA MET A 1 -16.61 -0.58 12.07
C MET A 1 -15.15 -0.60 12.52
N THR A 2 -14.60 0.50 13.02
CA THR A 2 -13.17 0.69 13.32
C THR A 2 -12.63 -0.18 14.47
N GLN A 3 -13.44 -0.45 15.50
CA GLN A 3 -13.02 -1.20 16.69
C GLN A 3 -12.49 -2.60 16.36
N LYS A 4 -13.24 -3.37 15.55
CA LYS A 4 -12.86 -4.73 15.15
C LYS A 4 -11.56 -4.79 14.33
N PHE A 5 -11.27 -3.75 13.54
CA PHE A 5 -10.02 -3.68 12.78
C PHE A 5 -8.83 -3.36 13.70
N ALA A 6 -9.02 -2.44 14.66
CA ALA A 6 -8.01 -2.11 15.65
C ALA A 6 -7.68 -3.32 16.55
N ASP A 7 -8.67 -4.12 16.95
CA ASP A 7 -8.47 -5.35 17.73
C ASP A 7 -7.60 -6.39 16.99
N LEU A 8 -7.56 -6.34 15.66
CA LEU A 8 -6.73 -7.21 14.80
C LEU A 8 -5.39 -6.55 14.42
N GLY A 9 -5.07 -5.38 14.97
CA GLY A 9 -3.87 -4.62 14.64
C GLY A 9 -3.91 -3.91 13.28
N ALA A 10 -5.07 -3.86 12.62
CA ALA A 10 -5.24 -3.16 11.35
C ALA A 10 -5.60 -1.69 11.56
N VAL A 11 -4.91 -0.80 10.83
CA VAL A 11 -5.18 0.63 10.82
C VAL A 11 -6.03 0.96 9.60
N THR A 12 -7.18 1.59 9.81
CA THR A 12 -8.04 2.05 8.71
C THR A 12 -7.44 3.27 8.03
N ALA A 13 -7.49 3.33 6.71
CA ALA A 13 -7.04 4.49 5.96
C ALA A 13 -7.78 5.77 6.42
N PRO A 14 -7.07 6.90 6.58
CA PRO A 14 -7.69 8.17 6.95
C PRO A 14 -8.68 8.64 5.86
N PRO A 15 -9.70 9.45 6.20
CA PRO A 15 -10.77 9.84 5.28
C PRO A 15 -10.29 10.41 3.94
N ASP A 16 -9.25 11.26 3.96
CA ASP A 16 -8.68 11.87 2.75
C ASP A 16 -8.05 10.86 1.77
N LYS A 17 -7.80 9.63 2.24
CA LYS A 17 -7.29 8.52 1.43
C LYS A 17 -8.37 7.54 0.98
N GLN A 18 -9.63 7.73 1.37
CA GLN A 18 -10.75 6.85 1.01
C GLN A 18 -11.42 7.30 -0.31
N ASN A 19 -10.62 7.62 -1.33
CA ASN A 19 -11.10 7.97 -2.67
C ASN A 19 -10.21 7.37 -3.77
N PRO A 20 -10.74 7.22 -5.01
CA PRO A 20 -10.01 6.57 -6.10
C PRO A 20 -8.68 7.24 -6.44
N GLN A 21 -8.61 8.56 -6.41
CA GLN A 21 -7.43 9.35 -6.77
C GLN A 21 -6.31 9.14 -5.74
N ALA A 22 -6.64 9.14 -4.45
CA ALA A 22 -5.69 8.88 -3.39
C ALA A 22 -5.16 7.45 -3.44
N LEU A 23 -6.01 6.47 -3.78
CA LEU A 23 -5.59 5.08 -3.99
C LEU A 23 -4.62 4.96 -5.17
N GLN A 24 -4.92 5.61 -6.29
CA GLN A 24 -4.04 5.61 -7.47
C GLN A 24 -2.67 6.22 -7.16
N ALA A 25 -2.65 7.36 -6.46
CA ALA A 25 -1.41 8.01 -6.05
C ALA A 25 -0.59 7.13 -5.10
N HIS A 26 -1.25 6.49 -4.12
CA HIS A 26 -0.60 5.57 -3.20
C HIS A 26 0.00 4.37 -3.93
N LEU A 27 -0.76 3.72 -4.83
CA LEU A 27 -0.29 2.59 -5.60
C LEU A 27 0.94 2.95 -6.45
N LYS A 28 0.90 4.11 -7.13
CA LYS A 28 2.04 4.56 -7.93
C LYS A 28 3.27 4.80 -7.06
N ALA A 29 3.12 5.42 -5.89
CA ALA A 29 4.23 5.66 -4.97
C ALA A 29 4.87 4.35 -4.48
N GLU A 30 4.07 3.33 -4.16
CA GLU A 30 4.59 2.02 -3.75
C GLU A 30 5.30 1.31 -4.92
N ILE A 31 4.77 1.37 -6.14
CA ILE A 31 5.44 0.84 -7.34
C ILE A 31 6.80 1.50 -7.52
N ASP A 32 6.84 2.84 -7.52
CA ASP A 32 8.08 3.59 -7.76
C ASP A 32 9.13 3.32 -6.66
N LYS A 33 8.68 3.11 -5.42
CA LYS A 33 9.55 2.77 -4.28
C LYS A 33 10.13 1.36 -4.40
N TRP A 34 9.29 0.36 -4.69
CA TRP A 34 9.69 -1.04 -4.59
C TRP A 34 10.22 -1.63 -5.90
N ALA A 35 9.76 -1.16 -7.06
CA ALA A 35 10.21 -1.66 -8.36
C ALA A 35 11.75 -1.64 -8.55
N PRO A 36 12.50 -0.58 -8.20
CA PRO A 36 13.96 -0.61 -8.35
C PRO A 36 14.64 -1.56 -7.38
N ILE A 37 14.10 -1.75 -6.17
CA ILE A 37 14.64 -2.67 -5.16
C ILE A 37 14.47 -4.11 -5.63
N ILE A 38 13.25 -4.46 -6.08
CA ILE A 38 12.93 -5.79 -6.60
C ILE A 38 13.77 -6.10 -7.84
N LYS A 39 13.88 -5.16 -8.79
CA LYS A 39 14.72 -5.32 -10.00
C LYS A 39 16.20 -5.54 -9.65
N LYS A 40 16.73 -4.82 -8.65
CA LYS A 40 18.11 -4.97 -8.19
C LYS A 40 18.36 -6.30 -7.47
N ALA A 41 17.37 -6.84 -6.78
CA ALA A 41 17.49 -8.13 -6.10
C ALA A 41 17.69 -9.30 -7.09
N GLY A 42 17.39 -9.11 -8.38
CA GLY A 42 17.60 -10.12 -9.43
C GLY A 42 16.72 -11.36 -9.30
N VAL A 43 15.80 -11.39 -8.33
CA VAL A 43 14.87 -12.49 -8.11
C VAL A 43 13.66 -12.28 -9.01
N TYR A 44 13.67 -12.92 -10.18
CA TYR A 44 12.41 -13.24 -10.86
C TYR A 44 11.72 -14.31 -10.00
N ALA A 45 10.48 -14.05 -9.58
CA ALA A 45 9.64 -15.12 -9.05
C ALA A 45 9.34 -16.05 -10.24
N ASP A 46 9.84 -17.28 -10.17
CA ASP A 46 9.40 -18.38 -11.03
C ASP A 46 7.90 -18.65 -10.81
#